data_AF-A0A751UMJ4-F1
#
_entry.id   AF-A0A751UMJ4-F1
#
_cell.length_a   1.000
_cell.length_b   1.000
_cell.length_c   1.000
_cell.angle_alpha   90.00
_cell.angle_beta   90.00
_cell.angle_gamma   90.00
#
_symmetry.space_group_name_H-M   'P 1'
#
loop_
_entity.id
_entity.type
_entity.pdbx_description
1 polymer ?
#
loop_
_entity_poly.entity_id
_entity_poly.type
_entity_poly.pdbx_seq_one_letter_code
_entity_poly.pdbx_strand_id
1 'polypeptide(L)'
;MRKLRLVRIPRHLIIAASSWLSKIIIAGVQLVSVKFLLEILGEESYAVFTLLTGLLVWFSIADIGIGSSLQNYISELKADRKSYDAYIKAAVHILFA
;
A
#
# COMPACT_ATOMS: atom_id res chain seq x y z
N MET A 1 31.36 20.65 26.93
CA MET A 1 30.88 19.41 26.28
C MET A 1 29.34 19.41 26.25
N ARG A 2 28.72 19.67 25.09
CA ARG A 2 27.25 19.65 24.94
C ARG A 2 26.77 18.20 25.00
N LYS A 3 26.06 17.81 26.07
CA LYS A 3 25.32 16.54 26.11
C LYS A 3 24.21 16.60 25.06
N LEU A 4 24.36 15.86 23.97
CA LEU A 4 23.28 15.60 23.02
C LEU A 4 22.19 14.83 23.77
N ARG A 5 21.08 15.49 24.12
CA ARG A 5 19.87 14.81 24.60
C ARG A 5 19.34 13.99 23.43
N LEU A 6 19.46 12.66 23.53
CA LEU A 6 18.79 11.75 22.63
C LEU A 6 17.27 11.92 22.81
N VAL A 7 16.64 12.59 21.84
CA VAL A 7 15.19 12.74 21.80
C VAL A 7 14.60 11.36 21.49
N ARG A 8 13.82 10.81 22.42
CA ARG A 8 13.17 9.51 22.23
C ARG A 8 11.99 9.69 21.27
N ILE A 9 12.20 9.37 19.99
CA ILE A 9 11.16 9.48 18.97
C ILE A 9 10.06 8.44 19.25
N PRO A 10 8.79 8.83 19.37
CA PRO A 10 7.68 7.90 19.51
C PRO A 10 7.59 6.90 18.35
N ARG A 11 7.29 5.64 18.66
CA ARG A 11 7.26 4.54 17.67
C ARG A 11 6.26 4.79 16.52
N HIS A 12 5.13 5.44 16.79
CA HIS A 12 4.13 5.76 15.77
C HIS A 12 4.66 6.76 14.73
N LEU A 13 5.52 7.70 15.13
CA LEU A 13 6.15 8.64 14.18
C LEU A 13 7.15 7.94 13.27
N ILE A 14 7.86 6.93 13.79
CA ILE A 14 8.79 6.13 12.97
C ILE A 14 7.99 5.34 11.92
N ILE A 15 6.88 4.71 12.32
CA ILE A 15 6.01 3.95 11.42
C ILE A 15 5.39 4.87 10.34
N ALA A 16 4.92 6.04 10.74
CA ALA A 16 4.37 7.03 9.81
C ALA A 16 5.44 7.54 8.85
N ALA A 17 6.63 7.89 9.36
CA ALA A 17 7.75 8.35 8.55
C ALA A 17 8.21 7.29 7.53
N SER A 18 8.28 6.02 7.93
CA SER A 18 8.61 4.93 7.00
C SER A 18 7.55 4.79 5.91
N SER A 19 6.26 4.89 6.27
CA SER A 19 5.17 4.81 5.28
C SER A 19 5.23 5.96 4.28
N TRP A 20 5.44 7.19 4.75
CA TRP A 20 5.59 8.36 3.89
C TRP A 20 6.81 8.27 2.98
N LEU A 21 7.95 7.82 3.52
CA LEU A 21 9.15 7.60 2.72
C LEU A 21 8.90 6.58 1.61
N SER A 22 8.25 5.45 1.92
CA SER A 22 7.87 4.47 0.90
C SER A 22 6.97 5.08 -0.18
N LYS A 23 5.99 5.91 0.20
CA LYS A 23 5.11 6.58 -0.77
C LYS A 23 5.88 7.54 -1.69
N ILE A 24 6.84 8.29 -1.14
CA ILE A 24 7.71 9.18 -1.93
C ILE A 24 8.54 8.37 -2.92
N ILE A 25 9.13 7.26 -2.48
CA ILE A 25 9.91 6.38 -3.35
C ILE A 25 9.03 5.82 -4.46
N ILE A 26 7.84 5.30 -4.12
CA ILE A 26 6.88 4.76 -5.10
C ILE A 26 6.51 5.82 -6.15
N ALA A 27 6.18 7.04 -5.71
CA ALA A 27 5.85 8.13 -6.63
C ALA A 27 7.04 8.50 -7.52
N GLY A 28 8.25 8.57 -6.96
CA GLY A 28 9.48 8.82 -7.73
C GLY A 28 9.74 7.75 -8.78
N VAL A 29 9.60 6.47 -8.41
CA VAL A 29 9.72 5.35 -9.35
C VAL A 29 8.67 5.44 -10.45
N GLN A 30 7.41 5.71 -10.12
CA GLN A 30 6.34 5.85 -11.11
C GLN A 30 6.62 6.96 -12.13
N LEU A 31 7.10 8.13 -11.69
CA LEU A 31 7.46 9.23 -12.59
C LEU A 31 8.56 8.81 -13.58
N VAL A 32 9.58 8.09 -13.09
CA VAL A 32 10.66 7.57 -13.93
C VAL A 32 10.14 6.47 -14.87
N SER A 33 9.26 5.60 -14.40
CA SER A 33 8.64 4.53 -15.19
C SER A 33 7.83 5.07 -16.37
N VAL A 34 7.13 6.19 -16.24
CA VAL A 34 6.38 6.81 -17.36
C VAL A 34 7.31 7.02 -18.56
N LYS A 35 8.47 7.64 -18.33
CA LYS A 35 9.45 7.89 -19.41
C LYS A 35 9.96 6.59 -20.03
N PHE A 36 10.40 5.64 -19.21
CA PHE A 36 10.92 4.36 -19.70
C PHE A 36 9.87 3.57 -20.49
N LEU A 37 8.64 3.51 -19.99
CA LEU A 37 7.55 2.79 -20.66
C LEU A 37 7.18 3.46 -21.97
N LEU A 38 7.12 4.79 -22.02
CA LEU A 38 6.87 5.53 -23.26
C LEU A 38 7.96 5.28 -24.31
N GLU A 39 9.24 5.27 -23.92
CA GLU A 39 10.38 5.00 -24.81
C GLU A 39 10.38 3.56 -25.36
N ILE A 40 9.99 2.58 -24.54
CA ILE A 40 10.00 1.16 -24.91
C ILE A 40 8.76 0.77 -25.73
N LEU A 41 7.58 1.26 -25.34
CA LEU A 41 6.29 0.86 -25.92
C LEU A 41 5.87 1.74 -27.10
N GLY A 42 6.37 2.98 -27.17
CA GLY A 42 5.82 4.01 -28.05
C GLY A 42 4.48 4.54 -27.56
N GLU A 43 3.98 5.60 -28.22
CA GLU A 43 2.80 6.36 -27.77
C GLU A 43 1.52 5.53 -27.75
N GLU A 44 1.23 4.76 -28.82
CA GLU A 44 -0.01 4.00 -28.94
C GLU A 44 -0.12 2.89 -27.90
N SER A 45 0.93 2.07 -27.76
CA SER A 45 0.95 0.97 -26.78
C SER A 45 0.96 1.48 -25.35
N TYR A 46 1.61 2.62 -25.09
CA TYR A 46 1.56 3.26 -23.78
C TYR A 46 0.16 3.78 -23.42
N ALA A 47 -0.59 4.30 -24.40
CA ALA A 47 -1.98 4.71 -24.19
C ALA A 47 -2.86 3.52 -23.78
N VAL A 48 -2.73 2.38 -24.47
CA VAL A 48 -3.43 1.13 -24.11
C VAL A 48 -3.00 0.66 -22.72
N PHE A 49 -1.70 0.67 -22.42
CA PHE A 49 -1.18 0.31 -21.10
C PHE A 49 -1.81 1.17 -20.00
N THR A 50 -1.87 2.49 -20.20
CA THR A 50 -2.41 3.44 -19.22
C THR A 50 -3.91 3.24 -19.01
N LEU A 51 -4.67 2.95 -20.08
CA LEU A 51 -6.09 2.61 -19.99
C LEU A 51 -6.30 1.33 -19.16
N LEU A 52 -5.53 0.27 -19.44
CA LEU A 52 -5.61 -0.99 -18.71
C LEU A 52 -5.22 -0.85 -17.25
N THR A 53 -4.13 -0.13 -16.95
CA THR A 53 -3.71 0.12 -15.56
C THR A 53 -4.70 1.00 -14.81
N GLY A 54 -5.31 1.99 -15.46
CA GLY A 54 -6.41 2.76 -14.89
C GLY A 54 -7.61 1.88 -14.54
N LEU A 55 -7.96 0.92 -15.41
CA LEU A 55 -9.04 -0.03 -15.15
C LEU A 55 -8.75 -0.97 -13.97
N LEU A 56 -7.49 -1.37 -13.77
CA LEU A 56 -7.11 -2.18 -12.60
C LEU A 56 -7.42 -1.48 -11.28
N VAL A 57 -7.27 -0.15 -11.20
CA VAL A 57 -7.63 0.62 -10.01
C VAL A 57 -9.14 0.56 -9.76
N TRP A 58 -9.95 0.62 -10.81
CA TRP A 58 -11.41 0.44 -10.69
C TRP A 58 -11.77 -0.97 -10.21
N PHE A 59 -11.08 -2.00 -10.68
CA PHE A 59 -11.27 -3.36 -10.15
C PHE A 59 -10.80 -3.52 -8.71
N SER A 60 -9.79 -2.76 -8.27
CA SER A 60 -9.41 -2.78 -6.85
C SER A 60 -10.50 -2.24 -5.93
N ILE A 61 -11.46 -1.45 -6.44
CA ILE A 61 -12.62 -0.98 -5.67
C ILE A 61 -13.68 -2.10 -5.54
N ALA A 62 -13.65 -3.11 -6.42
CA ALA A 62 -14.61 -4.20 -6.42
C ALA A 62 -14.54 -5.08 -5.15
N ASP A 63 -13.42 -5.07 -4.43
CA ASP A 63 -13.31 -5.74 -3.13
C ASP A 63 -14.01 -4.97 -1.99
N ILE A 64 -14.58 -3.79 -2.26
CA ILE A 64 -15.28 -2.92 -1.30
C ILE A 64 -14.42 -2.65 -0.04
N GLY A 65 -13.09 -2.62 -0.20
CA GLY A 65 -12.15 -2.38 0.89
C GLY A 65 -12.01 -3.54 1.88
N ILE A 66 -12.45 -4.75 1.54
CA ILE A 66 -12.27 -5.97 2.36
C ILE A 66 -10.79 -6.16 2.71
N GLY A 67 -9.86 -6.02 1.75
CA GLY A 67 -8.43 -6.17 2.03
C GLY A 67 -7.94 -5.14 3.07
N SER A 68 -8.31 -3.87 2.89
CA SER A 68 -7.89 -2.79 3.79
C SER A 68 -8.46 -2.92 5.20
N SER A 69 -9.74 -3.31 5.32
CA SER A 69 -10.39 -3.53 6.61
C SER A 69 -9.84 -4.76 7.33
N LEU A 70 -9.58 -5.85 6.62
CA LEU A 70 -8.94 -7.04 7.17
C LEU A 70 -7.57 -6.71 7.79
N GLN A 71 -6.74 -5.92 7.09
CA GLN A 71 -5.45 -5.50 7.62
C GLN A 71 -5.59 -4.68 8.91
N ASN A 72 -6.60 -3.81 8.99
CA ASN A 72 -6.89 -3.04 10.19
C ASN A 72 -7.29 -3.94 11.37
N TYR A 73 -8.20 -4.89 11.16
CA TYR A 73 -8.60 -5.86 12.18
C TYR A 73 -7.44 -6.75 12.63
N ILE A 74 -6.60 -7.22 11.70
CA ILE A 74 -5.39 -7.98 12.04
C ILE A 74 -4.46 -7.12 12.92
N SER A 75 -4.27 -5.85 12.57
CA SER A 75 -3.39 -4.94 13.31
C SER A 75 -3.90 -4.68 14.74
N GLU A 76 -5.21 -4.48 14.89
CA GLU A 76 -5.88 -4.31 16.18
C GLU A 76 -5.75 -5.57 17.05
N LEU A 77 -6.13 -6.74 16.53
CA LEU A 77 -6.07 -8.00 17.25
C LEU A 77 -4.63 -8.39 17.62
N LYS A 78 -3.68 -8.11 16.73
CA LYS A 78 -2.26 -8.34 16.99
C LYS A 78 -1.73 -7.43 18.11
N ALA A 79 -2.19 -6.18 18.20
CA ALA A 79 -1.84 -5.29 19.31
C ALA A 79 -2.35 -5.85 20.65
N ASP A 80 -3.53 -6.46 20.63
CA ASP A 80 -4.17 -7.12 21.77
C ASP A 80 -3.68 -8.56 22.04
N ARG A 81 -2.76 -9.09 21.22
CA ARG A 81 -2.31 -10.50 21.24
C ARG A 81 -3.44 -11.53 21.12
N LYS A 82 -4.51 -11.19 20.40
CA LYS A 82 -5.64 -12.08 20.06
C LYS A 82 -5.41 -12.75 18.70
N SER A 83 -6.03 -13.93 18.51
CA SER A 83 -6.06 -14.58 17.19
C SER A 83 -6.96 -13.80 16.22
N TYR A 84 -6.53 -13.73 14.96
CA TYR A 84 -7.25 -13.10 13.85
C TYR A 84 -7.70 -14.11 12.78
N ASP A 85 -7.56 -15.41 13.04
CA ASP A 85 -7.82 -16.48 12.05
C ASP A 85 -9.26 -16.46 11.53
N ALA A 86 -10.22 -16.12 12.38
CA ALA A 86 -11.63 -16.01 11.99
C ALA A 86 -11.86 -14.93 10.92
N TYR A 87 -11.18 -13.79 11.03
CA TYR A 87 -11.29 -12.68 10.07
C TYR A 87 -10.64 -13.04 8.73
N ILE A 88 -9.52 -13.75 8.74
CA ILE A 88 -8.88 -14.26 7.51
C ILE A 88 -9.84 -15.23 6.81
N LYS A 89 -10.41 -16.20 7.53
CA LYS A 89 -11.36 -17.17 6.96
C LYS A 89 -12.60 -16.48 6.39
N ALA A 90 -13.17 -15.51 7.11
CA ALA A 90 -14.33 -14.75 6.64
C ALA A 90 -14.01 -13.94 5.37
N ALA A 91 -12.86 -13.26 5.33
CA ALA A 91 -12.46 -12.49 4.15
C ALA A 91 -12.24 -13.39 2.92
N VAL A 92 -11.60 -14.55 3.09
CA VAL A 92 -11.45 -15.54 2.01
C VAL A 92 -12.81 -16.02 1.52
N HIS A 93 -13.75 -16.33 2.42
CA HIS A 93 -15.09 -16.71 2.00
C HIS A 93 -15.80 -15.59 1.22
N ILE A 94 -15.70 -14.33 1.62
CA ILE A 94 -16.39 -13.24 0.91
C ILE A 94 -15.76 -12.97 -0.46
N LEU A 95 -14.43 -13.09 -0.59
CA LEU A 95 -13.71 -12.84 -1.84
C LEU A 95 -13.84 -13.97 -2.87
N PHE A 96 -14.10 -15.20 -2.43
CA PHE A 96 -14.10 -16.40 -3.29
C PHE A 96 -15.42 -17.20 -3.26
N ALA A 97 -16.46 -16.68 -2.60
CA ALA A 97 -17.84 -17.20 -2.72
C ALA A 97 -18.57 -16.52 -3.87
#